data_AF-A0A7J4K6B5-F1
#
_entry.id   AF-A0A7J4K6B5-F1
#
_cell.length_a   1.000
_cell.length_b   1.000
_cell.length_c   1.000
_cell.angle_alpha   90.00
_cell.angle_beta   90.00
_cell.angle_gamma   90.00
#
_symmetry.space_group_name_H-M   'P 1'
#
loop_
_entity.id
_entity.type
_entity.pdbx_description
1 polymer ?
#
loop_
_entity_poly.entity_id
_entity_poly.type
_entity_poly.pdbx_seq_one_letter_code
_entity_poly.pdbx_strand_id
1 'polypeptide(L)'
;MSSLRYLKTYNYPEELKLLEINKNSVFNKIDFEFNETIYKNNSTTNERVKNSKFFYYIIKKCLYKTKIDSPLQFNEKIRRKLIFEERKNLDFHYNSDGSYYTPWISNDFKLFLNFQKRIDKIWTSFHEDLLLNLVKEKKLNIQRNFLLELIKSNHPDALKLISLLKSMSDKEIKRGIYKEWEKLLFEYVSIKMGNKTKYNYLTDYNYFPSSCFFCGRDYFDFSPYIMGLCNVCDCLAFRSGFLKFKSKTEMLIDLKNLYDLLGYIPPAKEDYFGSKDFIEEFIYFSEDKKKQVLAYLIEILPYGIYKMVFSNWFTALVHSGILNQNARKTSRGTMCLSKDNHLCLSLAEKKIDDWLFDHKILHEKEPLYPKEKDLNPNGFFRADWKVDNSYIEFFGLKGQFDYDEKIKIKKMICKNKNIILIEIYENDLKDLSIKLGILKN
;
A
#
# COMPACT_ATOMS: atom_id res chain seq x y z
N MET A 1 -59.71 35.28 -24.37
CA MET A 1 -58.98 36.14 -25.32
C MET A 1 -57.51 36.17 -24.93
N SER A 2 -56.64 35.85 -25.90
CA SER A 2 -55.20 36.17 -26.02
C SER A 2 -54.29 35.87 -24.82
N SER A 3 -53.51 34.78 -24.75
CA SER A 3 -52.40 34.34 -25.63
C SER A 3 -51.31 35.38 -25.87
N LEU A 4 -50.12 35.22 -25.26
CA LEU A 4 -48.83 35.09 -25.95
C LEU A 4 -47.63 34.99 -24.97
N ARG A 5 -46.93 33.85 -25.07
CA ARG A 5 -45.46 33.63 -25.08
C ARG A 5 -44.56 34.42 -24.12
N TYR A 6 -43.87 33.67 -23.25
CA TYR A 6 -42.41 33.75 -23.12
C TYR A 6 -41.85 32.39 -22.66
N LEU A 7 -41.48 31.53 -23.63
CA LEU A 7 -40.50 30.46 -23.43
C LEU A 7 -39.12 31.10 -23.61
N LYS A 8 -38.35 31.25 -22.54
CA LYS A 8 -36.89 31.45 -22.65
C LYS A 8 -36.26 30.10 -22.96
N THR A 9 -35.99 29.84 -24.23
CA THR A 9 -35.04 28.82 -24.66
C THR A 9 -33.64 29.24 -24.19
N TYR A 10 -33.12 28.56 -23.18
CA TYR A 10 -31.68 28.60 -22.91
C TYR A 10 -30.98 27.84 -24.04
N ASN A 11 -30.29 28.57 -24.92
CA ASN A 11 -29.31 27.98 -25.81
C ASN A 11 -28.14 27.47 -24.96
N TYR A 12 -28.09 26.17 -24.78
CA TYR A 12 -26.88 25.49 -24.32
C TYR A 12 -25.81 25.61 -25.42
N PRO A 13 -24.53 25.86 -25.06
CA PRO A 13 -23.41 25.74 -25.98
C PRO A 13 -23.45 24.37 -26.68
N GLU A 14 -23.25 24.31 -28.00
CA GLU A 14 -23.25 23.06 -28.77
C GLU A 14 -22.27 22.01 -28.20
N GLU A 15 -21.20 22.48 -27.56
CA GLU A 15 -20.17 21.66 -26.89
C GLU A 15 -20.73 20.84 -25.72
N LEU A 16 -21.75 21.33 -25.00
CA LEU A 16 -22.39 20.61 -23.89
C LEU A 16 -23.42 19.57 -24.37
N LYS A 17 -24.10 19.83 -25.49
CA LYS A 17 -24.98 18.83 -26.13
C LYS A 17 -24.18 17.65 -26.69
N LEU A 18 -22.99 17.89 -27.24
CA LEU A 18 -22.07 16.85 -27.67
C LEU A 18 -21.57 15.98 -26.51
N LEU A 19 -21.33 16.58 -25.33
CA LEU A 19 -20.91 15.85 -24.11
C LEU A 19 -22.02 14.98 -23.50
N GLU A 20 -23.27 15.44 -23.50
CA GLU A 20 -24.42 14.63 -23.02
C GLU A 20 -24.77 13.47 -23.97
N ILE A 21 -24.74 13.71 -25.29
CA ILE A 21 -24.93 12.67 -26.31
C ILE A 21 -23.80 11.62 -26.21
N ASN A 22 -22.55 12.05 -25.97
CA ASN A 22 -21.40 11.15 -25.80
C ASN A 22 -21.42 10.34 -24.49
N LYS A 23 -21.97 10.87 -23.40
CA LYS A 23 -22.15 10.09 -22.17
C LYS A 23 -23.14 8.95 -22.40
N ASN A 24 -24.29 9.24 -22.99
CA ASN A 24 -25.35 8.24 -23.20
C ASN A 24 -24.94 7.14 -24.20
N SER A 25 -24.13 7.46 -25.22
CA SER A 25 -23.62 6.45 -26.18
C SER A 25 -22.61 5.48 -25.53
N VAL A 26 -21.74 5.99 -24.65
CA VAL A 26 -20.78 5.17 -23.88
C VAL A 26 -21.52 4.30 -22.85
N PHE A 27 -22.54 4.83 -22.16
CA PHE A 27 -23.36 4.06 -21.23
C PHE A 27 -24.10 2.91 -21.91
N ASN A 28 -24.74 3.17 -23.05
CA ASN A 28 -25.47 2.14 -23.79
C ASN A 28 -24.54 1.04 -24.32
N LYS A 29 -23.31 1.39 -24.70
CA LYS A 29 -22.31 0.43 -25.18
C LYS A 29 -21.75 -0.44 -24.05
N ILE A 30 -21.52 0.12 -22.86
CA ILE A 30 -21.09 -0.63 -21.68
C ILE A 30 -22.18 -1.60 -21.19
N ASP A 31 -23.44 -1.17 -21.15
CA ASP A 31 -24.56 -2.03 -20.76
C ASP A 31 -24.80 -3.16 -21.78
N PHE A 32 -24.65 -2.89 -23.07
CA PHE A 32 -24.75 -3.91 -24.12
C PHE A 32 -23.65 -4.98 -24.01
N GLU A 33 -22.38 -4.58 -23.88
CA GLU A 33 -21.24 -5.53 -23.78
C GLU A 33 -21.24 -6.33 -22.47
N PHE A 34 -21.72 -5.75 -21.36
CA PHE A 34 -21.86 -6.47 -20.10
C PHE A 34 -22.93 -7.57 -20.17
N ASN A 35 -24.09 -7.25 -20.75
CA ASN A 35 -25.17 -8.22 -20.94
C ASN A 35 -24.77 -9.36 -21.91
N GLU A 36 -24.05 -9.05 -23.00
CA GLU A 36 -23.48 -10.09 -23.88
C GLU A 36 -22.52 -11.02 -23.14
N THR A 37 -21.69 -10.49 -22.23
CA THR A 37 -20.67 -11.26 -21.51
C THR A 37 -21.30 -12.22 -20.49
N ILE A 38 -22.41 -11.82 -19.86
CA ILE A 38 -23.20 -12.72 -18.99
C ILE A 38 -23.87 -13.82 -19.82
N TYR A 39 -24.49 -13.48 -20.95
CA TYR A 39 -25.20 -14.44 -21.80
C TYR A 39 -24.28 -15.47 -22.46
N LYS A 40 -23.05 -15.08 -22.85
CA LYS A 40 -22.08 -15.99 -23.50
C LYS A 40 -21.42 -16.97 -22.52
N ASN A 41 -21.49 -16.74 -21.21
CA ASN A 41 -20.83 -17.57 -20.19
C ASN A 41 -21.81 -18.51 -19.43
N ASN A 42 -22.86 -19.01 -20.10
CA ASN A 42 -23.91 -19.88 -19.53
C ASN A 42 -23.46 -21.26 -19.00
N SER A 43 -22.17 -21.48 -18.76
CA SER A 43 -21.68 -22.67 -18.05
C SER A 43 -20.65 -22.26 -16.99
N THR A 44 -21.11 -22.03 -15.76
CA THR A 44 -20.43 -22.39 -14.51
C THR A 44 -21.11 -21.69 -13.32
N THR A 45 -21.73 -22.49 -12.45
CA THR A 45 -22.11 -22.25 -11.03
C THR A 45 -22.82 -20.92 -10.69
N ASN A 46 -24.02 -21.03 -10.10
CA ASN A 46 -24.86 -19.91 -9.59
C ASN A 46 -24.11 -18.84 -8.77
N GLU A 47 -22.99 -19.19 -8.16
CA GLU A 47 -22.16 -18.31 -7.35
C GLU A 47 -21.37 -17.27 -8.17
N ARG A 48 -20.85 -17.64 -9.34
CA ARG A 48 -20.18 -16.70 -10.26
C ARG A 48 -21.15 -15.64 -10.82
N VAL A 49 -22.38 -16.06 -11.11
CA VAL A 49 -23.45 -15.17 -11.57
C VAL A 49 -23.88 -14.21 -10.46
N LYS A 50 -23.99 -14.69 -9.21
CA LYS A 50 -24.24 -13.83 -8.03
C LYS A 50 -23.12 -12.81 -7.83
N ASN A 51 -21.86 -13.21 -7.93
CA ASN A 51 -20.70 -12.32 -7.74
C ASN A 51 -20.58 -11.28 -8.86
N SER A 52 -20.87 -11.65 -10.10
CA SER A 52 -20.89 -10.73 -11.25
C SER A 52 -22.01 -9.69 -11.13
N LYS A 53 -23.20 -10.10 -10.65
CA LYS A 53 -24.32 -9.20 -10.36
C LYS A 53 -24.02 -8.26 -9.19
N PHE A 54 -23.34 -8.75 -8.14
CA PHE A 54 -22.91 -7.95 -7.00
C PHE A 54 -21.86 -6.89 -7.42
N PHE A 55 -20.89 -7.30 -8.24
CA PHE A 55 -19.86 -6.39 -8.78
C PHE A 55 -20.48 -5.29 -9.65
N TYR A 56 -21.40 -5.66 -10.55
CA TYR A 56 -22.15 -4.70 -11.37
C TYR A 56 -23.04 -3.77 -10.53
N TYR A 57 -23.65 -4.27 -9.46
CA TYR A 57 -24.40 -3.45 -8.52
C TYR A 57 -23.52 -2.39 -7.83
N ILE A 58 -22.30 -2.76 -7.40
CA ILE A 58 -21.34 -1.82 -6.81
C ILE A 58 -20.93 -0.74 -7.83
N ILE A 59 -20.62 -1.14 -9.07
CA ILE A 59 -20.27 -0.23 -10.16
C ILE A 59 -21.41 0.74 -10.45
N LYS A 60 -22.64 0.24 -10.62
CA LYS A 60 -23.83 1.06 -10.90
C LYS A 60 -24.11 2.05 -9.77
N LYS A 61 -23.94 1.64 -8.50
CA LYS A 61 -24.08 2.55 -7.35
C LYS A 61 -22.99 3.62 -7.29
N CYS A 62 -21.76 3.28 -7.65
CA CYS A 62 -20.66 4.23 -7.75
C CYS A 62 -20.89 5.24 -8.89
N LEU A 63 -21.44 4.80 -10.02
CA LEU A 63 -21.74 5.69 -11.15
C LEU A 63 -22.95 6.61 -10.89
N TYR A 64 -24.04 6.10 -10.29
CA TYR A 64 -25.25 6.89 -10.07
C TYR A 64 -25.18 7.90 -8.92
N LYS A 65 -24.35 7.67 -7.90
CA LYS A 65 -24.35 8.50 -6.67
C LYS A 65 -23.27 9.57 -6.61
N THR A 66 -22.32 9.62 -7.54
CA THR A 66 -21.20 10.55 -7.43
C THR A 66 -21.01 11.34 -8.71
N LYS A 67 -20.91 12.68 -8.58
CA LYS A 67 -20.30 13.54 -9.60
C LYS A 67 -18.84 13.11 -9.74
N ILE A 68 -18.56 12.32 -10.76
CA ILE A 68 -17.22 11.83 -11.08
C ILE A 68 -16.78 12.56 -12.34
N ASP A 69 -15.71 13.34 -12.22
CA ASP A 69 -15.24 14.20 -13.31
C ASP A 69 -14.06 13.58 -14.07
N SER A 70 -13.52 12.43 -13.62
CA SER A 70 -12.47 11.70 -14.35
C SER A 70 -12.40 10.19 -14.06
N PRO A 71 -11.87 9.37 -14.99
CA PRO A 71 -11.66 7.92 -14.81
C PRO A 71 -10.73 7.56 -13.64
N LEU A 72 -9.76 8.43 -13.31
CA LEU A 72 -8.81 8.18 -12.22
C LEU A 72 -9.50 8.19 -10.85
N GLN A 73 -10.39 9.18 -10.63
CA GLN A 73 -11.21 9.29 -9.42
C GLN A 73 -12.19 8.13 -9.28
N PHE A 74 -12.70 7.61 -10.40
CA PHE A 74 -13.54 6.42 -10.42
C PHE A 74 -12.78 5.17 -9.95
N ASN A 75 -11.60 4.93 -10.54
CA ASN A 75 -10.79 3.75 -10.28
C ASN A 75 -10.28 3.69 -8.83
N GLU A 76 -9.84 4.82 -8.28
CA GLU A 76 -9.35 4.88 -6.90
C GLU A 76 -10.47 4.63 -5.88
N LYS A 77 -11.67 5.14 -6.14
CA LYS A 77 -12.82 5.01 -5.24
C LYS A 77 -13.42 3.60 -5.24
N ILE A 78 -13.47 2.95 -6.40
CA ILE A 78 -13.85 1.53 -6.51
C ILE A 78 -12.81 0.66 -5.81
N ARG A 79 -11.51 0.89 -6.05
CA ARG A 79 -10.42 0.14 -5.42
C ARG A 79 -10.46 0.21 -3.89
N ARG A 80 -10.64 1.41 -3.32
CA ARG A 80 -10.76 1.59 -1.85
C ARG A 80 -11.97 0.86 -1.28
N LYS A 81 -13.10 0.83 -2.00
CA LYS A 81 -14.32 0.19 -1.53
C LYS A 81 -14.26 -1.35 -1.60
N LEU A 82 -13.62 -1.89 -2.64
CA LEU A 82 -13.38 -3.34 -2.74
C LEU A 82 -12.45 -3.84 -1.63
N ILE A 83 -11.33 -3.14 -1.39
CA ILE A 83 -10.40 -3.47 -0.29
C ILE A 83 -11.09 -3.43 1.08
N PHE A 84 -12.02 -2.48 1.28
CA PHE A 84 -12.75 -2.35 2.54
C PHE A 84 -13.74 -3.50 2.79
N GLU A 85 -14.50 -3.92 1.77
CA GLU A 85 -15.45 -5.04 1.90
C GLU A 85 -14.74 -6.40 1.95
N GLU A 86 -13.58 -6.53 1.32
CA GLU A 86 -12.73 -7.74 1.36
C GLU A 86 -12.17 -8.00 2.77
N ARG A 87 -11.74 -6.95 3.47
CA ARG A 87 -11.27 -7.05 4.87
C ARG A 87 -12.33 -7.50 5.87
N LYS A 88 -13.62 -7.40 5.52
CA LYS A 88 -14.72 -7.84 6.38
C LYS A 88 -15.00 -9.35 6.31
N ASN A 89 -14.55 -10.03 5.26
CA ASN A 89 -15.00 -11.39 4.92
C ASN A 89 -13.86 -12.44 4.88
N LEU A 90 -12.69 -12.17 5.46
CA LEU A 90 -11.58 -13.13 5.49
C LEU A 90 -11.66 -14.04 6.73
N ASP A 91 -12.00 -15.32 6.51
CA ASP A 91 -11.63 -16.43 7.39
C ASP A 91 -10.43 -17.17 6.78
N PHE A 92 -9.40 -17.43 7.59
CA PHE A 92 -8.16 -18.08 7.16
C PHE A 92 -8.16 -19.58 7.53
N HIS A 93 -7.80 -20.46 6.58
CA HIS A 93 -7.58 -21.88 6.84
C HIS A 93 -6.10 -22.25 6.66
N TYR A 94 -5.60 -23.13 7.53
CA TYR A 94 -4.22 -23.62 7.55
C TYR A 94 -4.14 -25.07 7.02
N ASN A 95 -3.06 -25.39 6.30
CA ASN A 95 -2.67 -26.78 6.04
C ASN A 95 -2.02 -27.40 7.30
N SER A 96 -2.04 -28.72 7.40
CA SER A 96 -1.44 -29.47 8.53
C SER A 96 0.07 -29.32 8.66
N ASP A 97 0.77 -28.91 7.59
CA ASP A 97 2.22 -28.66 7.57
C ASP A 97 2.58 -27.18 7.83
N GLY A 98 1.59 -26.33 8.11
CA GLY A 98 1.78 -24.90 8.33
C GLY A 98 2.04 -24.10 7.05
N SER A 99 1.91 -24.71 5.86
CA SER A 99 1.98 -23.98 4.59
C SER A 99 0.69 -23.18 4.33
N TYR A 100 0.84 -22.03 3.69
CA TYR A 100 -0.27 -21.12 3.38
C TYR A 100 -0.84 -21.40 1.98
N TYR A 101 -2.16 -21.42 1.86
CA TYR A 101 -2.87 -21.42 0.58
C TYR A 101 -3.92 -20.31 0.56
N THR A 102 -3.90 -19.42 -0.44
CA THR A 102 -4.95 -18.42 -0.68
C THR A 102 -5.66 -18.73 -2.00
N PRO A 103 -6.79 -19.45 -2.02
CA PRO A 103 -7.46 -19.88 -3.25
C PRO A 103 -8.14 -18.75 -4.05
N TRP A 104 -8.46 -17.62 -3.41
CA TRP A 104 -9.50 -16.72 -3.91
C TRP A 104 -9.01 -15.50 -4.71
N ILE A 105 -7.70 -15.23 -4.72
CA ILE A 105 -7.17 -13.94 -5.20
C ILE A 105 -6.97 -13.91 -6.72
N SER A 106 -6.81 -15.05 -7.40
CA SER A 106 -6.29 -15.04 -8.78
C SER A 106 -7.34 -14.78 -9.87
N ASN A 107 -8.61 -15.13 -9.67
CA ASN A 107 -9.60 -15.12 -10.77
C ASN A 107 -10.43 -13.83 -10.84
N ASP A 108 -10.90 -13.31 -9.70
CA ASP A 108 -11.73 -12.10 -9.68
C ASP A 108 -10.89 -10.84 -9.93
N PHE A 109 -9.64 -10.81 -9.45
CA PHE A 109 -8.69 -9.75 -9.78
C PHE A 109 -8.33 -9.74 -11.28
N LYS A 110 -8.26 -10.93 -11.90
CA LYS A 110 -8.00 -11.08 -13.35
C LYS A 110 -9.19 -10.62 -14.19
N LEU A 111 -10.42 -10.86 -13.73
CA LEU A 111 -11.65 -10.32 -14.34
C LEU A 111 -11.71 -8.79 -14.26
N PHE A 112 -11.36 -8.20 -13.10
CA PHE A 112 -11.28 -6.75 -12.93
C PHE A 112 -10.24 -6.11 -13.87
N LEU A 113 -9.02 -6.68 -13.93
CA LEU A 113 -7.96 -6.21 -14.83
C LEU A 113 -8.36 -6.31 -16.31
N ASN A 114 -9.09 -7.35 -16.70
CA ASN A 114 -9.58 -7.51 -18.07
C ASN A 114 -10.67 -6.48 -18.43
N PHE A 115 -11.55 -6.15 -17.49
CA PHE A 115 -12.57 -5.13 -17.68
C PHE A 115 -11.96 -3.71 -17.77
N GLN A 116 -11.00 -3.40 -16.88
CA GLN A 116 -10.23 -2.16 -16.91
C GLN A 116 -9.54 -1.95 -18.27
N LYS A 117 -8.86 -2.99 -18.78
CA LYS A 117 -8.23 -2.97 -20.10
C LYS A 117 -9.21 -2.68 -21.26
N ARG A 118 -10.48 -3.08 -21.15
CA ARG A 118 -11.49 -2.84 -22.21
C ARG A 118 -12.02 -1.41 -22.17
N ILE A 119 -12.27 -0.85 -20.99
CA ILE A 119 -12.69 0.56 -20.85
C ILE A 119 -11.57 1.49 -21.31
N ASP A 120 -10.33 1.21 -20.91
CA ASP A 120 -9.17 1.99 -21.36
C ASP A 120 -9.03 1.93 -22.89
N LYS A 121 -9.29 0.78 -23.52
CA LYS A 121 -9.23 0.61 -24.99
C LYS A 121 -10.28 1.43 -25.74
N ILE A 122 -11.52 1.49 -25.25
CA ILE A 122 -12.63 2.22 -25.89
C ILE A 122 -12.40 3.74 -25.82
N TRP A 123 -11.86 4.23 -24.70
CA TRP A 123 -11.57 5.66 -24.52
C TRP A 123 -10.34 6.12 -25.31
N THR A 124 -9.33 5.25 -25.41
CA THR A 124 -8.07 5.56 -26.09
C THR A 124 -8.26 5.64 -27.62
N SER A 125 -9.10 4.78 -28.22
CA SER A 125 -9.23 4.70 -29.68
C SER A 125 -9.74 5.99 -30.36
N PHE A 126 -10.56 6.80 -29.69
CA PHE A 126 -11.19 7.97 -30.32
C PHE A 126 -10.23 9.17 -30.49
N HIS A 127 -9.30 9.38 -29.56
CA HIS A 127 -8.29 10.44 -29.66
C HIS A 127 -6.96 9.95 -30.30
N GLU A 128 -6.73 8.65 -30.26
CA GLU A 128 -5.55 7.97 -30.84
C GLU A 128 -5.55 8.04 -32.37
N ASP A 129 -6.69 7.87 -33.04
CA ASP A 129 -6.75 7.88 -34.51
C ASP A 129 -6.41 9.26 -35.12
N LEU A 130 -6.78 10.36 -34.45
CA LEU A 130 -6.49 11.72 -34.91
C LEU A 130 -4.99 12.05 -34.82
N LEU A 131 -4.33 11.66 -33.72
CA LEU A 131 -2.91 11.92 -33.51
C LEU A 131 -1.99 10.93 -34.23
N LEU A 132 -2.38 9.65 -34.35
CA LEU A 132 -1.61 8.68 -35.14
C LEU A 132 -1.62 9.02 -36.63
N ASN A 133 -2.70 9.59 -37.15
CA ASN A 133 -2.75 10.09 -38.53
C ASN A 133 -1.80 11.28 -38.75
N LEU A 134 -1.77 12.25 -37.83
CA LEU A 134 -0.81 13.37 -37.86
C LEU A 134 0.66 12.92 -37.75
N VAL A 135 0.95 11.96 -36.87
CA VAL A 135 2.30 11.39 -36.68
C VAL A 135 2.76 10.60 -37.91
N LYS A 136 1.85 9.83 -38.54
CA LYS A 136 2.11 9.13 -39.81
C LYS A 136 2.32 10.10 -40.98
N GLU A 137 1.45 11.09 -41.13
CA GLU A 137 1.50 12.09 -42.19
C GLU A 137 2.81 12.89 -42.15
N LYS A 138 3.31 13.19 -40.94
CA LYS A 138 4.56 13.93 -40.71
C LYS A 138 5.80 13.06 -40.47
N LYS A 139 5.69 11.73 -40.61
CA LYS A 139 6.79 10.75 -40.43
C LYS A 139 7.58 10.92 -39.12
N LEU A 140 6.90 11.25 -38.01
CA LEU A 140 7.55 11.44 -36.71
C LEU A 140 7.76 10.08 -36.03
N ASN A 141 8.97 9.83 -35.51
CA ASN A 141 9.28 8.59 -34.80
C ASN A 141 9.10 8.79 -33.28
N ILE A 142 7.85 8.74 -32.80
CA ILE A 142 7.49 8.94 -31.39
C ILE A 142 6.87 7.65 -30.85
N GLN A 143 7.24 7.26 -29.62
CA GLN A 143 6.62 6.10 -28.95
C GLN A 143 5.13 6.36 -28.72
N ARG A 144 4.29 5.57 -29.41
CA ARG A 144 2.82 5.60 -29.35
C ARG A 144 2.27 5.68 -27.93
N ASN A 145 2.80 4.88 -27.00
CA ASN A 145 2.30 4.81 -25.63
C ASN A 145 2.47 6.13 -24.84
N PHE A 146 3.51 6.91 -25.14
CA PHE A 146 3.76 8.19 -24.48
C PHE A 146 2.76 9.28 -24.93
N LEU A 147 2.49 9.35 -26.24
CA LEU A 147 1.48 10.23 -26.81
C LEU A 147 0.09 9.96 -26.22
N LEU A 148 -0.25 8.68 -26.02
CA LEU A 148 -1.53 8.27 -25.45
C LEU A 148 -1.68 8.73 -23.99
N GLU A 149 -0.63 8.69 -23.19
CA GLU A 149 -0.68 9.18 -21.80
C GLU A 149 -0.80 10.71 -21.74
N LEU A 150 -0.13 11.44 -22.63
CA LEU A 150 -0.22 12.90 -22.70
C LEU A 150 -1.65 13.35 -23.07
N ILE A 151 -2.26 12.70 -24.05
CA ILE A 151 -3.65 12.97 -24.51
C ILE A 151 -4.65 12.65 -23.39
N LYS A 152 -4.52 11.50 -22.73
CA LYS A 152 -5.40 11.09 -21.62
C LYS A 152 -5.37 12.07 -20.45
N SER A 153 -4.28 12.81 -20.27
CA SER A 153 -4.13 13.79 -19.19
C SER A 153 -4.89 15.10 -19.40
N ASN A 154 -5.41 15.37 -20.60
CA ASN A 154 -6.13 16.60 -20.98
C ASN A 154 -5.38 17.90 -20.62
N HIS A 155 -4.04 17.85 -20.62
CA HIS A 155 -3.20 18.96 -20.17
C HIS A 155 -3.23 20.13 -21.18
N PRO A 156 -3.31 21.40 -20.73
CA PRO A 156 -3.35 22.56 -21.62
C PRO A 156 -2.15 22.62 -22.59
N ASP A 157 -0.98 22.17 -22.14
CA ASP A 157 0.24 22.15 -22.96
C ASP A 157 0.25 21.03 -24.00
N ALA A 158 -0.55 19.97 -23.85
CA ALA A 158 -0.73 18.96 -24.90
C ALA A 158 -1.46 19.56 -26.11
N LEU A 159 -2.48 20.40 -25.86
CA LEU A 159 -3.18 21.15 -26.92
C LEU A 159 -2.29 22.22 -27.55
N LYS A 160 -1.45 22.87 -26.75
CA LYS A 160 -0.44 23.83 -27.21
C LYS A 160 0.60 23.15 -28.11
N LEU A 161 1.06 21.95 -27.74
CA LEU A 161 1.99 21.12 -28.51
C LEU A 161 1.36 20.63 -29.82
N ILE A 162 0.09 20.21 -29.80
CA ILE A 162 -0.65 19.82 -31.00
C ILE A 162 -0.84 21.01 -31.95
N SER A 163 -1.14 22.20 -31.40
CA SER A 163 -1.25 23.43 -32.17
C SER A 163 0.09 23.84 -32.81
N LEU A 164 1.18 23.74 -32.03
CA LEU A 164 2.54 24.01 -32.49
C LEU A 164 2.97 23.04 -33.61
N LEU A 165 2.70 21.74 -33.46
CA LEU A 165 3.01 20.73 -34.47
C LEU A 165 2.20 20.92 -35.77
N LYS A 166 1.00 21.50 -35.69
CA LYS A 166 0.16 21.80 -36.86
C LYS A 166 0.60 23.05 -37.63
N SER A 167 1.26 24.01 -36.99
CA SER A 167 1.63 25.29 -37.61
C SER A 167 3.04 25.31 -38.21
N MET A 168 3.82 24.23 -38.10
CA MET A 168 5.25 24.19 -38.47
C MET A 168 5.52 23.50 -39.82
N SER A 169 6.57 23.95 -40.51
CA SER A 169 7.08 23.32 -41.73
C SER A 169 7.97 22.11 -41.42
N ASP A 170 8.04 21.14 -42.34
CA ASP A 170 8.81 19.90 -42.17
C ASP A 170 10.34 20.14 -41.93
N LYS A 171 10.83 21.33 -42.28
CA LYS A 171 12.24 21.73 -42.12
C LYS A 171 12.57 22.24 -40.71
N GLU A 172 11.58 22.82 -40.01
CA GLU A 172 11.70 23.31 -38.63
C GLU A 172 11.64 22.15 -37.62
N ILE A 173 10.83 21.14 -37.94
CA ILE A 173 10.67 19.90 -37.16
C ILE A 173 12.01 19.16 -36.98
N LYS A 174 12.88 19.15 -38.00
CA LYS A 174 14.14 18.41 -37.99
C LYS A 174 15.29 19.05 -37.21
N ARG A 175 15.25 20.36 -36.91
CA ARG A 175 16.40 21.07 -36.32
C ARG A 175 16.18 21.62 -34.90
N GLY A 176 14.95 21.82 -34.45
CA GLY A 176 14.67 22.48 -33.15
C GLY A 176 13.93 21.65 -32.11
N ILE A 177 13.33 20.52 -32.51
CA ILE A 177 12.32 19.85 -31.68
C ILE A 177 12.91 19.16 -30.45
N TYR A 178 14.06 18.50 -30.55
CA TYR A 178 14.58 17.71 -29.43
C TYR A 178 14.82 18.53 -28.16
N LYS A 179 15.40 19.74 -28.29
CA LYS A 179 15.72 20.59 -27.14
C LYS A 179 14.49 21.23 -26.49
N GLU A 180 13.52 21.71 -27.28
CA GLU A 180 12.32 22.31 -26.71
C GLU A 180 11.35 21.24 -26.19
N TRP A 181 11.34 20.04 -26.78
CA TRP A 181 10.64 18.87 -26.24
C TRP A 181 11.23 18.40 -24.91
N GLU A 182 12.55 18.28 -24.84
CA GLU A 182 13.26 17.87 -23.61
C GLU A 182 12.97 18.85 -22.48
N LYS A 183 12.95 20.15 -22.78
CA LYS A 183 12.56 21.21 -21.85
C LYS A 183 11.09 21.15 -21.40
N LEU A 184 10.14 20.94 -22.31
CA LEU A 184 8.71 20.87 -21.96
C LEU A 184 8.36 19.59 -21.19
N LEU A 185 9.00 18.47 -21.53
CA LEU A 185 8.90 17.21 -20.79
C LEU A 185 9.46 17.36 -19.37
N PHE A 186 10.61 18.05 -19.27
CA PHE A 186 11.29 18.39 -18.01
C PHE A 186 10.43 19.28 -17.09
N GLU A 187 9.77 20.30 -17.65
CA GLU A 187 8.86 21.17 -16.90
C GLU A 187 7.62 20.40 -16.41
N TYR A 188 7.02 19.58 -17.27
CA TYR A 188 5.83 18.79 -16.94
C TYR A 188 6.06 17.79 -15.79
N VAL A 189 7.16 17.02 -15.86
CA VAL A 189 7.50 16.02 -14.82
C VAL A 189 7.86 16.69 -13.49
N SER A 190 8.59 17.82 -13.54
CA SER A 190 8.96 18.60 -12.35
C SER A 190 7.75 19.16 -11.61
N ILE A 191 6.73 19.61 -12.34
CA ILE A 191 5.47 20.11 -11.77
C ILE A 191 4.64 18.98 -11.15
N LYS A 192 4.53 17.83 -11.83
CA LYS A 192 3.78 16.65 -11.35
C LYS A 192 4.37 16.01 -10.10
N MET A 193 5.69 16.05 -9.95
CA MET A 193 6.40 15.45 -8.81
C MET A 193 6.62 16.40 -7.63
N GLY A 194 6.15 17.67 -7.73
CA GLY A 194 6.03 18.60 -6.61
C GLY A 194 7.35 19.01 -5.94
N ASN A 195 8.50 18.87 -6.60
CA ASN A 195 9.79 19.09 -5.94
C ASN A 195 10.91 19.52 -6.92
N LYS A 196 11.03 20.84 -7.14
CA LYS A 196 12.12 21.44 -7.95
C LYS A 196 13.52 21.12 -7.40
N THR A 197 13.68 20.95 -6.10
CA THR A 197 14.96 20.67 -5.42
C THR A 197 15.46 19.25 -5.60
N LYS A 198 14.60 18.28 -5.95
CA LYS A 198 14.97 16.86 -6.08
C LYS A 198 15.77 16.55 -7.36
N TYR A 199 15.79 17.46 -8.33
CA TYR A 199 16.37 17.22 -9.66
C TYR A 199 17.62 18.04 -10.01
N ASN A 200 17.94 19.10 -9.27
CA ASN A 200 19.24 19.77 -9.43
C ASN A 200 20.42 18.81 -9.12
N TYR A 201 20.17 17.71 -8.40
CA TYR A 201 21.14 16.64 -8.17
C TYR A 201 21.26 15.63 -9.34
N LEU A 202 20.29 15.58 -10.26
CA LEU A 202 20.24 14.58 -11.34
C LEU A 202 20.75 15.12 -12.68
N THR A 203 20.79 16.45 -12.86
CA THR A 203 21.29 17.09 -14.09
C THR A 203 22.82 17.14 -14.18
N ASP A 204 23.54 16.90 -13.09
CA ASP A 204 25.01 16.85 -13.09
C ASP A 204 25.58 15.48 -13.53
N TYR A 205 24.74 14.46 -13.71
CA TYR A 205 25.17 13.12 -14.14
C TYR A 205 24.91 12.89 -15.63
N ASN A 206 25.86 13.31 -16.48
CA ASN A 206 25.96 12.91 -17.90
C ASN A 206 26.35 11.43 -18.11
N TYR A 207 26.10 10.55 -17.14
CA TYR A 207 26.59 9.17 -17.16
C TYR A 207 25.49 8.20 -16.71
N PHE A 208 24.52 7.95 -17.58
CA PHE A 208 23.69 6.75 -17.44
C PHE A 208 24.51 5.57 -17.97
N PRO A 209 24.85 4.56 -17.14
CA PRO A 209 25.54 3.37 -17.62
C PRO A 209 24.69 2.68 -18.70
N SER A 210 25.34 2.02 -19.68
CA SER A 210 24.61 1.30 -20.74
C SER A 210 23.95 0.00 -20.24
N SER A 211 24.37 -0.50 -19.07
CA SER A 211 23.89 -1.73 -18.47
C SER A 211 23.66 -1.64 -16.96
N CYS A 212 22.82 -2.53 -16.45
CA CYS A 212 22.54 -2.69 -15.03
C CYS A 212 23.82 -3.01 -14.27
N PHE A 213 24.19 -2.18 -13.31
CA PHE A 213 25.40 -2.36 -12.52
C PHE A 213 25.38 -3.66 -11.69
N PHE A 214 24.19 -4.17 -11.35
CA PHE A 214 24.04 -5.40 -10.59
C PHE A 214 24.06 -6.67 -11.48
N CYS A 215 23.24 -6.73 -12.52
CA CYS A 215 23.06 -7.95 -13.33
C CYS A 215 23.65 -7.89 -14.75
N GLY A 216 24.25 -6.77 -15.14
CA GLY A 216 24.85 -6.57 -16.46
C GLY A 216 23.87 -6.48 -17.64
N ARG A 217 22.56 -6.57 -17.40
CA ARG A 217 21.54 -6.45 -18.47
C ARG A 217 21.51 -5.03 -19.02
N ASP A 218 21.55 -4.90 -20.34
CA ASP A 218 21.38 -3.62 -21.02
C ASP A 218 20.01 -2.99 -20.70
N TYR A 219 19.98 -1.66 -20.58
CA TYR A 219 18.73 -0.95 -20.37
C TYR A 219 17.93 -0.89 -21.67
N PHE A 220 16.79 -1.57 -21.70
CA PHE A 220 15.91 -1.57 -22.85
C PHE A 220 14.85 -0.44 -22.84
N ASP A 221 14.71 0.32 -21.74
CA ASP A 221 13.69 1.37 -21.63
C ASP A 221 14.11 2.53 -20.71
N PHE A 222 13.62 3.76 -20.94
CA PHE A 222 13.94 4.97 -20.15
C PHE A 222 13.09 5.08 -18.87
N SER A 223 13.19 4.11 -17.96
CA SER A 223 12.71 4.31 -16.58
C SER A 223 13.72 5.21 -15.86
N PRO A 224 13.31 6.18 -15.00
CA PRO A 224 14.26 6.95 -14.21
C PRO A 224 15.02 6.00 -13.28
N TYR A 225 16.20 5.58 -13.73
CA TYR A 225 17.07 4.62 -13.06
C TYR A 225 17.75 5.33 -11.90
N ILE A 226 17.06 5.39 -10.76
CA ILE A 226 17.53 6.12 -9.58
C ILE A 226 18.90 5.60 -9.08
N MET A 227 19.38 4.42 -9.51
CA MET A 227 20.62 3.80 -8.96
C MET A 227 21.44 2.95 -9.95
N GLY A 228 21.27 3.11 -11.27
CA GLY A 228 21.97 2.22 -12.21
C GLY A 228 21.56 0.74 -12.08
N LEU A 229 20.27 0.50 -11.79
CA LEU A 229 19.66 -0.84 -11.73
C LEU A 229 18.59 -0.97 -12.79
N CYS A 230 18.50 -2.12 -13.46
CA CYS A 230 17.36 -2.39 -14.35
C CYS A 230 16.07 -2.51 -13.53
N ASN A 231 14.92 -2.29 -14.19
CA ASN A 231 13.60 -2.35 -13.56
C ASN A 231 13.37 -3.64 -12.77
N VAL A 232 13.91 -4.77 -13.23
CA VAL A 232 13.78 -6.07 -12.53
C VAL A 232 14.55 -6.05 -11.21
N CYS A 233 15.83 -5.65 -11.21
CA CYS A 233 16.63 -5.59 -9.99
C CYS A 233 16.11 -4.55 -8.99
N ASP A 234 15.64 -3.40 -9.49
CA ASP A 234 14.96 -2.40 -8.65
C ASP A 234 13.70 -2.98 -7.97
N CYS A 235 12.85 -3.65 -8.74
CA CYS A 235 11.63 -4.25 -8.20
C CYS A 235 11.92 -5.36 -7.19
N LEU A 236 12.90 -6.23 -7.47
CA LEU A 236 13.28 -7.30 -6.56
C LEU A 236 13.86 -6.73 -5.25
N ALA A 237 14.79 -5.78 -5.32
CA ALA A 237 15.47 -5.23 -4.15
C ALA A 237 14.58 -4.31 -3.29
N PHE A 238 13.77 -3.46 -3.92
CA PHE A 238 13.10 -2.35 -3.21
C PHE A 238 11.58 -2.46 -3.16
N ARG A 239 10.98 -3.35 -3.97
CA ARG A 239 9.52 -3.49 -4.07
C ARG A 239 9.03 -4.87 -3.67
N SER A 240 9.82 -5.56 -2.85
CA SER A 240 9.43 -6.82 -2.23
C SER A 240 9.09 -7.94 -3.22
N GLY A 241 9.71 -7.93 -4.40
CA GLY A 241 9.63 -9.05 -5.33
C GLY A 241 10.52 -10.19 -4.84
N PHE A 242 10.01 -11.09 -3.98
CA PHE A 242 10.78 -12.26 -3.57
C PHE A 242 10.54 -13.43 -4.52
N LEU A 243 11.59 -14.19 -4.81
CA LEU A 243 11.57 -15.28 -5.80
C LEU A 243 11.49 -16.67 -5.15
N LYS A 244 11.70 -16.78 -3.83
CA LYS A 244 11.90 -18.06 -3.15
C LYS A 244 11.26 -18.08 -1.77
N PHE A 245 10.78 -19.25 -1.37
CA PHE A 245 10.48 -19.54 0.03
C PHE A 245 11.79 -19.76 0.79
N LYS A 246 11.84 -19.33 2.05
CA LYS A 246 12.98 -19.54 2.94
C LYS A 246 12.52 -20.15 4.25
N SER A 247 13.33 -21.05 4.79
CA SER A 247 13.17 -21.58 6.14
C SER A 247 13.40 -20.49 7.19
N LYS A 248 12.92 -20.71 8.43
CA LYS A 248 13.18 -19.78 9.54
C LYS A 248 14.68 -19.53 9.74
N THR A 249 15.52 -20.56 9.63
CA THR A 249 16.96 -20.45 9.80
C THR A 249 17.60 -19.56 8.72
N GLU A 250 17.24 -19.77 7.45
CA GLU A 250 17.75 -18.93 6.34
C GLU A 250 17.34 -17.47 6.52
N MET A 251 16.08 -17.21 6.92
CA MET A 251 15.61 -15.86 7.22
C MET A 251 16.45 -15.18 8.31
N LEU A 252 16.79 -15.89 9.39
CA LEU A 252 17.60 -15.33 10.48
C LEU A 252 19.04 -15.04 10.02
N ILE A 253 19.62 -15.91 9.18
CA ILE A 253 20.94 -15.72 8.58
C ILE A 253 20.94 -14.48 7.66
N ASP A 254 19.95 -14.35 6.77
CA ASP A 254 19.84 -13.19 5.88
C ASP A 254 19.74 -11.88 6.68
N LEU A 255 18.92 -11.88 7.73
CA LEU A 255 18.73 -10.70 8.57
C LEU A 255 20.02 -10.32 9.30
N LYS A 256 20.75 -11.31 9.82
CA LYS A 256 22.05 -11.11 10.49
C LYS A 256 23.09 -10.57 9.51
N ASN A 257 23.21 -11.18 8.34
CA ASN A 257 24.16 -10.75 7.31
C ASN A 257 23.86 -9.33 6.82
N LEU A 258 22.58 -9.00 6.62
CA LEU A 258 22.18 -7.65 6.24
C LEU A 258 22.52 -6.62 7.32
N TYR A 259 22.31 -6.96 8.59
CA TYR A 259 22.71 -6.12 9.72
C TYR A 259 24.22 -5.89 9.76
N ASP A 260 25.02 -6.96 9.62
CA ASP A 260 26.48 -6.87 9.66
C ASP A 260 27.01 -6.02 8.49
N LEU A 261 26.36 -6.08 7.33
CA LEU A 261 26.70 -5.28 6.15
C LEU A 261 26.29 -3.80 6.30
N LEU A 262 25.11 -3.52 6.82
CA LEU A 262 24.62 -2.15 7.00
C LEU A 262 25.35 -1.45 8.15
N GLY A 263 25.66 -2.18 9.22
CA GLY A 263 26.21 -1.65 10.47
C GLY A 263 25.15 -1.10 11.43
N TYR A 264 23.87 -1.27 11.10
CA TYR A 264 22.73 -0.86 11.93
C TYR A 264 21.52 -1.75 11.70
N ILE A 265 20.55 -1.68 12.62
CA ILE A 265 19.31 -2.46 12.57
C ILE A 265 18.33 -1.80 11.59
N PRO A 266 17.90 -2.49 10.52
CA PRO A 266 16.84 -1.98 9.65
C PRO A 266 15.55 -1.73 10.47
N PRO A 267 14.90 -0.57 10.33
CA PRO A 267 13.66 -0.28 11.02
C PRO A 267 12.52 -1.15 10.48
N ALA A 268 11.55 -1.37 11.36
CA ALA A 268 10.39 -2.22 11.14
C ALA A 268 9.33 -1.58 10.22
N LYS A 269 9.65 -1.37 8.93
CA LYS A 269 8.73 -0.79 7.92
C LYS A 269 8.70 -1.63 6.65
N GLU A 270 7.51 -1.88 6.11
CA GLU A 270 7.29 -2.70 4.90
C GLU A 270 8.10 -2.19 3.70
N ASP A 271 8.16 -0.87 3.51
CA ASP A 271 8.88 -0.22 2.41
C ASP A 271 10.17 0.48 2.88
N TYR A 272 10.83 0.01 3.94
CA TYR A 272 12.01 0.71 4.46
C TYR A 272 13.10 0.88 3.39
N PHE A 273 13.41 -0.16 2.64
CA PHE A 273 14.47 -0.09 1.63
C PHE A 273 14.06 0.81 0.44
N GLY A 274 12.77 0.99 0.19
CA GLY A 274 12.26 1.98 -0.76
C GLY A 274 12.08 3.38 -0.17
N SER A 275 12.38 3.59 1.12
CA SER A 275 12.17 4.87 1.80
C SER A 275 13.22 5.89 1.40
N LYS A 276 12.83 7.18 1.41
CA LYS A 276 13.73 8.29 1.11
C LYS A 276 15.01 8.23 1.94
N ASP A 277 14.88 7.97 3.25
CA ASP A 277 16.00 7.94 4.19
C ASP A 277 17.03 6.87 3.81
N PHE A 278 16.57 5.66 3.46
CA PHE A 278 17.47 4.58 3.04
C PHE A 278 18.11 4.87 1.69
N ILE A 279 17.36 5.40 0.72
CA ILE A 279 17.89 5.73 -0.61
C ILE A 279 18.95 6.83 -0.52
N GLU A 280 18.73 7.87 0.30
CA GLU A 280 19.72 8.92 0.54
C GLU A 280 21.02 8.33 1.12
N GLU A 281 20.93 7.42 2.09
CA GLU A 281 22.11 6.74 2.64
C GLU A 281 22.79 5.83 1.60
N PHE A 282 22.00 5.04 0.87
CA PHE A 282 22.47 4.07 -0.12
C PHE A 282 23.28 4.73 -1.25
N ILE A 283 22.91 5.96 -1.65
CA ILE A 283 23.66 6.73 -2.67
C ILE A 283 25.12 6.95 -2.24
N TYR A 284 25.37 7.14 -0.94
CA TYR A 284 26.71 7.38 -0.38
C TYR A 284 27.51 6.10 -0.08
N PHE A 285 26.94 4.91 -0.26
CA PHE A 285 27.70 3.67 -0.11
C PHE A 285 28.77 3.54 -1.20
N SER A 286 29.88 2.87 -0.89
CA SER A 286 30.86 2.49 -1.92
C SER A 286 30.20 1.53 -2.92
N GLU A 287 30.70 1.50 -4.15
CA GLU A 287 30.15 0.66 -5.22
C GLU A 287 30.12 -0.83 -4.84
N ASP A 288 31.16 -1.32 -4.15
CA ASP A 288 31.18 -2.70 -3.65
C ASP A 288 30.16 -2.95 -2.55
N LYS A 289 29.96 -1.98 -1.63
CA LYS A 289 28.94 -2.08 -0.59
C LYS A 289 27.54 -2.04 -1.21
N LYS A 290 27.29 -1.19 -2.22
CA LYS A 290 26.03 -1.15 -2.98
C LYS A 290 25.72 -2.51 -3.59
N LYS A 291 26.68 -3.14 -4.27
CA LYS A 291 26.51 -4.49 -4.85
C LYS A 291 26.13 -5.52 -3.81
N GLN A 292 26.85 -5.55 -2.68
CA GLN A 292 26.59 -6.49 -1.60
C GLN A 292 25.20 -6.26 -0.99
N VAL A 293 24.84 -5.01 -0.72
CA VAL A 293 23.52 -4.67 -0.13
C VAL A 293 22.41 -5.07 -1.09
N LEU A 294 22.54 -4.76 -2.38
CA LEU A 294 21.56 -5.16 -3.39
C LEU A 294 21.42 -6.67 -3.52
N ALA A 295 22.52 -7.43 -3.47
CA ALA A 295 22.46 -8.88 -3.48
C ALA A 295 21.61 -9.42 -2.32
N TYR A 296 21.79 -8.87 -1.12
CA TYR A 296 20.97 -9.23 0.04
C TYR A 296 19.54 -8.75 -0.08
N LEU A 297 19.29 -7.53 -0.55
CA LEU A 297 17.93 -7.00 -0.68
C LEU A 297 17.08 -7.79 -1.68
N ILE A 298 17.69 -8.36 -2.72
CA ILE A 298 17.00 -9.23 -3.68
C ILE A 298 16.61 -10.58 -3.08
N GLU A 299 17.42 -11.09 -2.15
CA GLU A 299 17.25 -12.41 -1.57
C GLU A 299 16.46 -12.39 -0.24
N ILE A 300 16.52 -11.32 0.53
CA ILE A 300 15.85 -11.22 1.83
C ILE A 300 14.33 -11.14 1.65
N LEU A 301 13.59 -11.83 2.52
CA LEU A 301 12.14 -11.74 2.50
C LEU A 301 11.66 -10.38 3.04
N PRO A 302 10.50 -9.87 2.57
CA PRO A 302 9.95 -8.61 3.06
C PRO A 302 9.69 -8.63 4.57
N TYR A 303 9.79 -7.46 5.20
CA TYR A 303 9.51 -7.25 6.62
C TYR A 303 8.21 -7.93 7.10
N GLY A 304 7.13 -7.82 6.32
CA GLY A 304 5.83 -8.41 6.66
C GLY A 304 5.88 -9.93 6.85
N ILE A 305 6.75 -10.62 6.10
CA ILE A 305 6.93 -12.07 6.22
C ILE A 305 7.69 -12.42 7.50
N TYR A 306 8.74 -11.66 7.87
CA TYR A 306 9.39 -11.84 9.17
C TYR A 306 8.42 -11.64 10.33
N LYS A 307 7.59 -10.59 10.26
CA LYS A 307 6.56 -10.34 11.28
C LYS A 307 5.59 -11.53 11.40
N MET A 308 5.15 -12.10 10.28
CA MET A 308 4.26 -13.26 10.27
C MET A 308 4.92 -14.50 10.86
N VAL A 309 6.17 -14.78 10.47
CA VAL A 309 6.90 -16.01 10.83
C VAL A 309 7.43 -16.00 12.26
N PHE A 310 7.82 -14.83 12.77
CA PHE A 310 8.42 -14.65 14.10
C PHE A 310 7.49 -13.88 15.07
N SER A 311 6.21 -13.72 14.73
CA SER A 311 5.18 -12.94 15.43
C SER A 311 5.41 -11.42 15.43
N ASN A 312 6.66 -10.98 15.55
CA ASN A 312 7.05 -9.59 15.41
C ASN A 312 8.53 -9.45 15.00
N TRP A 313 8.91 -8.25 14.56
CA TRP A 313 10.27 -7.95 14.11
C TRP A 313 11.31 -8.02 15.22
N PHE A 314 10.95 -7.63 16.44
CA PHE A 314 11.87 -7.66 17.57
C PHE A 314 12.30 -9.10 17.87
N THR A 315 11.37 -10.06 17.84
CA THR A 315 11.67 -11.49 17.97
C THR A 315 12.61 -11.98 16.87
N ALA A 316 12.42 -11.55 15.62
CA ALA A 316 13.35 -11.88 14.53
C ALA A 316 14.76 -11.34 14.79
N LEU A 317 14.89 -10.12 15.31
CA LEU A 317 16.20 -9.53 15.67
C LEU A 317 16.87 -10.25 16.85
N VAL A 318 16.09 -10.71 17.83
CA VAL A 318 16.61 -11.51 18.94
C VAL A 318 17.09 -12.87 18.44
N HIS A 319 16.25 -13.58 17.69
CA HIS A 319 16.58 -14.92 17.18
C HIS A 319 17.73 -14.93 16.17
N SER A 320 17.97 -13.81 15.48
CA SER A 320 19.13 -13.66 14.56
C SER A 320 20.43 -13.33 15.29
N GLY A 321 20.39 -13.16 16.62
CA GLY A 321 21.57 -12.78 17.41
C GLY A 321 22.02 -11.34 17.18
N ILE A 322 21.17 -10.49 16.60
CA ILE A 322 21.46 -9.05 16.45
C ILE A 322 21.31 -8.33 17.80
N LEU A 323 20.40 -8.80 18.65
CA LEU A 323 20.17 -8.23 19.98
C LEU A 323 20.71 -9.15 21.07
N ASN A 324 21.90 -8.81 21.60
CA ASN A 324 22.67 -9.65 22.54
C ASN A 324 22.01 -9.90 23.91
N GLN A 325 21.00 -9.13 24.31
CA GLN A 325 20.43 -9.17 25.68
C GLN A 325 18.91 -9.40 25.71
N ASN A 326 18.31 -9.85 24.59
CA ASN A 326 16.85 -9.92 24.43
C ASN A 326 16.14 -8.61 24.77
N ALA A 327 16.86 -7.48 24.75
CA ALA A 327 16.43 -6.19 25.23
C ALA A 327 17.04 -5.07 24.39
N ARG A 328 16.25 -4.01 24.16
CA ARG A 328 16.65 -2.79 23.47
C ARG A 328 16.10 -1.59 24.22
N LYS A 329 16.99 -0.72 24.68
CA LYS A 329 16.60 0.58 25.25
C LYS A 329 16.00 1.46 24.14
N THR A 330 14.84 2.04 24.40
CA THR A 330 14.16 3.02 23.55
C THR A 330 14.04 4.35 24.29
N SER A 331 13.56 5.39 23.62
CA SER A 331 13.32 6.70 24.26
C SER A 331 12.24 6.64 25.36
N ARG A 332 11.36 5.63 25.34
CA ARG A 332 10.22 5.50 26.27
C ARG A 332 10.31 4.30 27.21
N GLY A 333 11.39 3.51 27.16
CA GLY A 333 11.50 2.31 27.98
C GLY A 333 12.51 1.30 27.47
N THR A 334 12.30 0.03 27.79
CA THR A 334 13.14 -1.10 27.34
C THR A 334 12.24 -2.13 26.69
N MET A 335 12.37 -2.30 25.38
CA MET A 335 11.72 -3.39 24.66
C MET A 335 12.44 -4.69 24.96
N CYS A 336 11.75 -5.74 25.35
CA CYS A 336 12.36 -7.04 25.65
C CYS A 336 11.40 -8.20 25.41
N LEU A 337 11.90 -9.43 25.36
CA LEU A 337 11.07 -10.63 25.31
C LEU A 337 10.87 -11.22 26.72
N SER A 338 9.64 -11.65 27.03
CA SER A 338 9.35 -12.51 28.18
C SER A 338 9.82 -13.95 27.95
N LYS A 339 9.69 -14.80 28.96
CA LYS A 339 10.06 -16.22 28.91
C LYS A 339 9.26 -17.06 27.90
N ASP A 340 8.02 -16.67 27.59
CA ASP A 340 7.19 -17.30 26.56
C ASP A 340 7.22 -16.56 25.20
N ASN A 341 8.19 -15.64 25.03
CA ASN A 341 8.44 -14.87 23.82
C ASN A 341 7.39 -13.79 23.49
N HIS A 342 6.59 -13.36 24.47
CA HIS A 342 5.83 -12.13 24.33
C HIS A 342 6.74 -10.90 24.27
N LEU A 343 6.42 -9.98 23.36
CA LEU A 343 7.08 -8.67 23.32
C LEU A 343 6.57 -7.81 24.48
N CYS A 344 7.49 -7.28 25.27
CA CYS A 344 7.24 -6.34 26.35
C CYS A 344 7.86 -4.99 26.00
N LEU A 345 7.14 -3.89 26.24
CA LEU A 345 7.63 -2.54 26.00
C LEU A 345 8.30 -1.92 27.25
N SER A 346 8.23 -2.63 28.38
CA SER A 346 8.89 -2.28 29.64
C SER A 346 9.39 -3.51 30.40
N LEU A 347 10.36 -3.30 31.31
CA LEU A 347 10.82 -4.35 32.23
C LEU A 347 9.73 -4.77 33.23
N ALA A 348 8.83 -3.85 33.58
CA ALA A 348 7.69 -4.14 34.44
C ALA A 348 6.72 -5.11 33.75
N GLU A 349 6.38 -4.85 32.48
CA GLU A 349 5.59 -5.79 31.68
C GLU A 349 6.26 -7.16 31.60
N LYS A 350 7.57 -7.21 31.32
CA LYS A 350 8.32 -8.48 31.30
C LYS A 350 8.22 -9.21 32.64
N LYS A 351 8.34 -8.51 33.77
CA LYS A 351 8.25 -9.11 35.09
C LYS A 351 6.88 -9.74 35.37
N ILE A 352 5.80 -9.06 34.95
CA ILE A 352 4.42 -9.56 35.11
C ILE A 352 4.20 -10.77 34.21
N ASP A 353 4.60 -10.67 32.94
CA ASP A 353 4.47 -11.72 31.92
C ASP A 353 5.26 -12.99 32.32
N ASP A 354 6.52 -12.84 32.73
CA ASP A 354 7.34 -13.92 33.27
C ASP A 354 6.71 -14.56 34.52
N TRP A 355 6.07 -13.76 35.40
CA TRP A 355 5.40 -14.29 36.58
C TRP A 355 4.22 -15.18 36.19
N LEU A 356 3.40 -14.77 35.21
CA LEU A 356 2.29 -15.58 34.70
C LEU A 356 2.82 -16.89 34.11
N PHE A 357 3.89 -16.82 33.31
CA PHE A 357 4.54 -17.98 32.72
C PHE A 357 5.10 -18.94 33.77
N ASP A 358 5.86 -18.44 34.74
CA ASP A 358 6.49 -19.24 35.80
C ASP A 358 5.46 -19.99 36.66
N HIS A 359 4.25 -19.44 36.78
CA HIS A 359 3.12 -20.06 37.46
C HIS A 359 2.22 -20.91 36.55
N LYS A 360 2.62 -21.10 35.29
CA LYS A 360 1.89 -21.88 34.27
C LYS A 360 0.46 -21.36 34.04
N ILE A 361 0.26 -20.05 34.18
CA ILE A 361 -1.01 -19.38 33.91
C ILE A 361 -1.04 -19.02 32.43
N LEU A 362 -1.90 -19.71 31.67
CA LEU A 362 -2.13 -19.40 30.26
C LEU A 362 -2.77 -18.02 30.16
N HIS A 363 -2.18 -17.16 29.34
CA HIS A 363 -2.63 -15.78 29.21
C HIS A 363 -2.54 -15.29 27.76
N GLU A 364 -3.44 -14.38 27.39
CA GLU A 364 -3.45 -13.67 26.11
C GLU A 364 -2.86 -12.27 26.31
N LYS A 365 -1.93 -11.85 25.44
CA LYS A 365 -1.32 -10.52 25.48
C LYS A 365 -2.04 -9.52 24.58
N GLU A 366 -2.16 -8.29 25.05
CA GLU A 366 -2.82 -7.19 24.36
C GLU A 366 -4.26 -7.47 23.85
N PRO A 367 -5.11 -8.20 24.60
CA PRO A 367 -6.47 -8.56 24.19
C PRO A 367 -7.33 -7.31 24.05
N LEU A 368 -8.28 -7.33 23.11
CA LEU A 368 -9.23 -6.23 22.95
C LEU A 368 -10.25 -6.20 24.10
N TYR A 369 -10.54 -5.00 24.60
CA TYR A 369 -11.71 -4.78 25.43
C TYR A 369 -13.00 -4.99 24.62
N PRO A 370 -14.09 -5.45 25.26
CA PRO A 370 -15.39 -5.53 24.61
C PRO A 370 -15.81 -4.20 23.99
N LYS A 371 -16.46 -4.28 22.83
CA LYS A 371 -17.05 -3.12 22.17
C LYS A 371 -18.27 -2.64 22.97
N GLU A 372 -18.29 -1.35 23.29
CA GLU A 372 -19.41 -0.70 23.96
C GLU A 372 -19.75 0.59 23.24
N LYS A 373 -21.04 0.83 22.98
CA LYS A 373 -21.50 1.95 22.16
C LYS A 373 -20.99 3.30 22.66
N ASP A 374 -21.01 3.50 23.97
CA ASP A 374 -20.71 4.81 24.57
C ASP A 374 -19.27 4.89 25.13
N LEU A 375 -18.72 3.77 25.61
CA LEU A 375 -17.41 3.73 26.27
C LEU A 375 -16.27 3.28 25.35
N ASN A 376 -16.53 2.39 24.39
CA ASN A 376 -15.53 1.85 23.47
C ASN A 376 -16.14 1.62 22.07
N PRO A 377 -16.64 2.68 21.42
CA PRO A 377 -17.44 2.56 20.18
C PRO A 377 -16.67 1.91 19.03
N ASN A 378 -15.35 2.05 19.04
CA ASN A 378 -14.49 1.50 17.99
C ASN A 378 -13.87 0.14 18.37
N GLY A 379 -13.96 -0.28 19.63
CA GLY A 379 -13.38 -1.54 20.09
C GLY A 379 -11.84 -1.53 20.09
N PHE A 380 -11.21 -0.37 20.29
CA PHE A 380 -9.74 -0.23 20.15
C PHE A 380 -8.98 -0.25 21.48
N PHE A 381 -9.66 -0.20 22.63
CA PHE A 381 -8.97 -0.41 23.90
C PHE A 381 -8.44 -1.83 24.00
N ARG A 382 -7.24 -1.94 24.57
CA ARG A 382 -6.54 -3.20 24.83
C ARG A 382 -6.19 -3.27 26.32
N ALA A 383 -6.32 -4.46 26.89
CA ALA A 383 -5.70 -4.77 28.17
C ALA A 383 -4.26 -5.21 27.95
N ASP A 384 -3.43 -5.23 28.98
CA ASP A 384 -2.06 -5.72 28.82
C ASP A 384 -2.08 -7.26 28.74
N TRP A 385 -2.88 -7.91 29.60
CA TRP A 385 -3.12 -9.35 29.55
C TRP A 385 -4.57 -9.73 29.86
N LYS A 386 -4.97 -10.93 29.43
CA LYS A 386 -6.21 -11.61 29.82
C LYS A 386 -5.92 -13.02 30.30
N VAL A 387 -6.56 -13.40 31.39
CA VAL A 387 -6.60 -14.75 31.95
C VAL A 387 -8.06 -15.07 32.24
N ASP A 388 -8.63 -16.06 31.56
CA ASP A 388 -10.05 -16.39 31.62
C ASP A 388 -10.98 -15.16 31.45
N ASN A 389 -11.77 -14.84 32.47
CA ASN A 389 -12.66 -13.67 32.52
C ASN A 389 -12.04 -12.47 33.26
N SER A 390 -10.72 -12.46 33.42
CA SER A 390 -9.97 -11.40 34.10
C SER A 390 -9.06 -10.66 33.12
N TYR A 391 -9.06 -9.35 33.19
CA TYR A 391 -8.09 -8.48 32.53
C TYR A 391 -7.06 -7.99 33.55
N ILE A 392 -5.81 -7.91 33.12
CA ILE A 392 -4.69 -7.43 33.92
C ILE A 392 -4.13 -6.19 33.24
N GLU A 393 -3.93 -5.12 34.00
CA GLU A 393 -3.38 -3.84 33.53
C GLU A 393 -2.24 -3.39 34.44
N PHE A 394 -1.13 -2.99 33.85
CA PHE A 394 -0.03 -2.31 34.53
C PHE A 394 -0.12 -0.79 34.31
N PHE A 395 -0.57 -0.07 35.34
CA PHE A 395 -0.75 1.38 35.28
C PHE A 395 0.52 2.15 35.62
N GLY A 396 1.57 1.97 34.80
CA GLY A 396 2.89 2.58 35.00
C GLY A 396 2.97 4.10 34.75
N LEU A 397 1.93 4.71 34.14
CA LEU A 397 1.89 6.15 33.81
C LEU A 397 0.80 6.92 34.57
N LYS A 398 0.39 6.42 35.75
CA LYS A 398 -0.66 7.04 36.57
C LYS A 398 -0.31 8.50 36.92
N GLY A 399 -1.32 9.39 36.87
CA GLY A 399 -1.17 10.81 37.20
C GLY A 399 -1.06 11.75 35.99
N GLN A 400 -1.15 11.22 34.77
CA GLN A 400 -1.38 12.00 33.56
C GLN A 400 -2.88 12.05 33.25
N PHE A 401 -3.45 13.24 33.10
CA PHE A 401 -4.91 13.44 32.96
C PHE A 401 -5.57 12.55 31.88
N ASP A 402 -5.00 12.54 30.67
CA ASP A 402 -5.53 11.74 29.56
C ASP A 402 -5.43 10.23 29.80
N TYR A 403 -4.46 9.82 30.61
CA TYR A 403 -4.28 8.41 30.98
C TYR A 403 -5.31 7.99 32.02
N ASP A 404 -5.53 8.82 33.04
CA ASP A 404 -6.48 8.55 34.11
C ASP A 404 -7.94 8.44 33.59
N GLU A 405 -8.33 9.24 32.59
CA GLU A 405 -9.64 9.12 31.93
C GLU A 405 -9.80 7.77 31.21
N LYS A 406 -8.75 7.27 30.54
CA LYS A 406 -8.78 5.94 29.91
C LYS A 406 -8.91 4.83 30.94
N ILE A 407 -8.24 4.96 32.09
CA ILE A 407 -8.38 4.00 33.20
C ILE A 407 -9.83 3.95 33.68
N LYS A 408 -10.48 5.12 33.88
CA LYS A 408 -11.89 5.18 34.30
C LYS A 408 -12.80 4.47 33.29
N ILE A 409 -12.60 4.71 32.00
CA ILE A 409 -13.39 4.07 30.94
C ILE A 409 -13.20 2.55 30.97
N LYS A 410 -11.95 2.05 31.04
CA LYS A 410 -11.64 0.62 31.12
C LYS A 410 -12.30 -0.03 32.34
N LYS A 411 -12.29 0.63 33.50
CA LYS A 411 -12.99 0.18 34.72
C LYS A 411 -14.49 0.05 34.52
N MET A 412 -15.10 1.05 33.87
CA MET A 412 -16.55 1.04 33.58
C MET A 412 -16.91 -0.10 32.63
N ILE A 413 -16.12 -0.34 31.58
CA ILE A 413 -16.33 -1.47 30.66
C ILE A 413 -16.27 -2.80 31.42
N CYS A 414 -15.23 -3.01 32.24
CA CYS A 414 -15.10 -4.23 33.02
C CYS A 414 -16.31 -4.44 33.94
N LYS A 415 -16.74 -3.40 34.65
CA LYS A 415 -17.93 -3.44 35.51
C LYS A 415 -19.20 -3.77 34.72
N ASN A 416 -19.43 -3.13 33.57
CA ASN A 416 -20.61 -3.36 32.73
C ASN A 416 -20.66 -4.79 32.16
N LYS A 417 -19.50 -5.41 31.96
CA LYS A 417 -19.36 -6.74 31.36
C LYS A 417 -19.09 -7.85 32.36
N ASN A 418 -19.10 -7.55 33.66
CA ASN A 418 -18.72 -8.48 34.73
C ASN A 418 -17.34 -9.13 34.46
N ILE A 419 -16.39 -8.35 33.96
CA ILE A 419 -14.99 -8.76 33.78
C ILE A 419 -14.22 -8.32 35.03
N ILE A 420 -13.41 -9.21 35.58
CA ILE A 420 -12.55 -8.88 36.72
C ILE A 420 -11.39 -8.03 36.21
N LEU A 421 -11.16 -6.85 36.77
CA LEU A 421 -9.99 -6.04 36.44
C LEU A 421 -8.95 -6.11 37.56
N ILE A 422 -7.80 -6.69 37.25
CA ILE A 422 -6.64 -6.76 38.13
C ILE A 422 -5.72 -5.58 37.80
N GLU A 423 -5.72 -4.60 38.69
CA GLU A 423 -4.91 -3.41 38.58
C GLU A 423 -3.55 -3.63 39.24
N ILE A 424 -2.47 -3.49 38.48
CA ILE A 424 -1.09 -3.56 38.96
C ILE A 424 -0.47 -2.16 38.88
N TYR A 425 0.10 -1.72 39.98
CA TYR A 425 0.86 -0.49 40.09
C TYR A 425 2.33 -0.78 40.39
N GLU A 426 3.19 0.24 40.30
CA GLU A 426 4.63 0.09 40.52
C GLU A 426 4.98 -0.53 41.89
N ASN A 427 4.24 -0.17 42.94
CA ASN A 427 4.44 -0.77 44.27
C ASN A 427 4.08 -2.26 44.34
N ASP A 428 3.13 -2.72 43.52
CA ASP A 428 2.73 -4.12 43.45
C ASP A 428 3.81 -4.99 42.79
N LEU A 429 4.73 -4.41 42.00
CA LEU A 429 5.82 -5.15 41.38
C LEU A 429 6.77 -5.78 42.41
N LYS A 430 6.79 -5.31 43.67
CA LYS A 430 7.63 -5.89 44.73
C LYS A 430 7.17 -7.31 45.07
N ASP A 431 5.86 -7.55 45.09
CA ASP A 431 5.26 -8.85 45.32
C ASP A 431 3.97 -8.99 44.51
N LEU A 432 4.13 -9.54 43.30
CA LEU A 432 3.02 -9.77 42.38
C LEU A 432 2.03 -10.83 42.90
N SER A 433 2.43 -11.69 43.85
CA SER A 433 1.56 -12.75 44.36
C SER A 433 0.33 -12.20 45.09
N ILE A 434 0.43 -11.00 45.66
CA ILE A 434 -0.67 -10.31 46.33
C ILE A 434 -1.82 -10.00 45.36
N LYS A 435 -1.48 -9.57 44.13
CA LYS A 435 -2.46 -9.18 43.11
C LYS A 435 -2.85 -10.36 42.21
N LEU A 436 -1.86 -11.11 41.74
CA LEU A 436 -2.04 -12.16 40.75
C LEU A 436 -2.29 -13.53 41.37
N GLY A 437 -2.10 -13.71 42.68
CA GLY A 437 -2.34 -14.98 43.37
C GLY A 437 -3.78 -15.47 43.26
N ILE A 438 -4.75 -14.57 43.04
CA ILE A 438 -6.16 -14.91 42.82
C ILE A 438 -6.39 -15.74 41.53
N LEU A 439 -5.43 -15.74 40.60
CA LEU A 439 -5.52 -16.47 39.33
C LEU A 439 -5.08 -17.94 39.44
N LYS A 440 -4.60 -18.37 40.62
CA LYS A 440 -4.12 -19.75 40.83
C LYS A 440 -5.23 -20.74 41.18
N ASN A 441 -6.47 -20.27 41.36
CA ASN A 441 -7.59 -21.02 41.93
C ASN A 441 -8.55 -21.55 40.86
#